data_AF-A0A2R6N2S7-F1
#
_entry.id   AF-A0A2R6N2S7-F1
#
_cell.length_a   1.000
_cell.length_b   1.000
_cell.length_c   1.000
_cell.angle_alpha   90.00
_cell.angle_beta   90.00
_cell.angle_gamma   90.00
#
_symmetry.space_group_name_H-M   'P 1'
#
loop_
_entity.id
_entity.type
_entity.pdbx_description
1 polymer ?
#
loop_
_entity_poly.entity_id
_entity_poly.type
_entity_poly.pdbx_seq_one_letter_code
_entity_poly.pdbx_strand_id
1 'polypeptide(L)'
;MRLIERGSGSPRVAVVGGIHGDEPAGEIIVERLIADLSVDSGTVQLLIANEPALAAGTRYTETDLNRAFPGDPDSDDYEAVLATRVMQVLEGADAVLAIHTSRSVPPPFAIFSELTEPVRRTVTALPSEYVMDASGLRSTTMDSMLPNTVSIEAGKQGSEGAVEFGLECVHAFLRAHGVLHDREPTFTPKQLIKASEEVPKGGGEPRLYYRNFEEIPEGAVFAEDDEYTHRVESEGIVPILASEHGYEDIFGLYGEFDGILEPPEDAANDATEDASPNGEEGAGTGRNVDRTDAKADGS
;
A
#
# COMPACT_ATOMS: atom_id res chain seq x y z
N MET A 1 3.60 20.42 -7.39
CA MET A 1 3.54 19.02 -7.83
C MET A 1 4.42 18.81 -9.04
N ARG A 2 5.14 17.69 -9.06
CA ARG A 2 5.99 17.25 -10.17
C ARG A 2 5.57 15.85 -10.60
N LEU A 3 5.16 15.73 -11.86
CA LEU A 3 4.78 14.46 -12.48
C LEU A 3 5.80 14.07 -13.54
N ILE A 4 6.30 12.86 -13.46
CA ILE A 4 7.14 12.24 -14.48
C ILE A 4 6.48 10.93 -14.91
N GLU A 5 6.42 10.68 -16.22
CA GLU A 5 5.95 9.40 -16.74
C GLU A 5 7.11 8.55 -17.29
N ARG A 6 7.00 7.24 -17.16
CA ARG A 6 7.90 6.22 -17.70
C ARG A 6 7.09 5.14 -18.40
N GLY A 7 7.64 4.58 -19.47
CA GLY A 7 6.94 3.58 -20.29
C GLY A 7 5.82 4.18 -21.14
N SER A 8 5.00 3.31 -21.73
CA SER A 8 3.83 3.66 -22.52
C SER A 8 2.90 2.46 -22.68
N GLY A 9 1.59 2.70 -22.69
CA GLY A 9 0.57 1.66 -22.85
C GLY A 9 -0.05 1.24 -21.53
N SER A 10 -0.67 0.07 -21.51
CA SER A 10 -1.37 -0.49 -20.34
C SER A 10 -0.53 -1.61 -19.69
N PRO A 11 -0.64 -1.78 -18.36
CA PRO A 11 -1.46 -0.98 -17.44
C PRO A 11 -0.84 0.39 -17.14
N ARG A 12 -1.64 1.33 -16.67
CA ARG A 12 -1.23 2.65 -16.20
C ARG A 12 -1.31 2.68 -14.68
N VAL A 13 -0.15 2.68 -14.02
CA VAL A 13 -0.06 2.71 -12.56
C VAL A 13 0.59 3.99 -12.07
N ALA A 14 0.34 4.38 -10.82
CA ALA A 14 0.95 5.55 -10.22
C ALA A 14 1.63 5.25 -8.87
N VAL A 15 2.76 5.90 -8.63
CA VAL A 15 3.45 5.95 -7.33
C VAL A 15 3.46 7.42 -6.89
N VAL A 16 2.86 7.68 -5.74
CA VAL A 16 2.65 9.03 -5.19
C VAL A 16 3.44 9.18 -3.90
N GLY A 17 4.33 10.16 -3.87
CA GLY A 17 5.08 10.57 -2.69
C GLY A 17 4.85 12.04 -2.36
N GLY A 18 5.18 12.43 -1.12
CA GLY A 18 5.14 13.83 -0.71
C GLY A 18 3.75 14.42 -0.59
N ILE A 19 2.78 13.63 -0.13
CA ILE A 19 1.44 14.13 0.23
C ILE A 19 1.54 15.07 1.43
N HIS A 20 2.31 14.66 2.45
CA HIS A 20 2.74 15.51 3.56
C HIS A 20 4.22 15.87 3.41
N GLY A 21 4.54 17.14 3.64
CA GLY A 21 5.90 17.65 3.42
C GLY A 21 6.91 17.30 4.51
N ASP A 22 6.44 16.91 5.70
CA ASP A 22 7.30 16.44 6.77
C ASP A 22 7.62 14.94 6.64
N GLU A 23 7.06 14.23 5.65
CA GLU A 23 7.28 12.80 5.36
C GLU A 23 8.19 12.60 4.12
N PRO A 24 9.51 12.89 4.19
CA PRO A 24 10.38 12.97 3.02
C PRO A 24 10.67 11.61 2.36
N ALA A 25 10.30 10.49 3.00
CA ALA A 25 10.56 9.15 2.45
C ALA A 25 9.91 8.98 1.07
N GLY A 26 8.65 9.42 0.91
CA GLY A 26 7.96 9.35 -0.37
C GLY A 26 8.66 10.15 -1.48
N GLU A 27 9.16 11.35 -1.18
CA GLU A 27 9.95 12.15 -2.13
C GLU A 27 11.23 11.42 -2.53
N ILE A 28 12.00 10.93 -1.55
CA ILE A 28 13.27 10.22 -1.79
C ILE A 28 13.03 8.97 -2.66
N ILE A 29 11.97 8.20 -2.38
CA ILE A 29 11.62 7.00 -3.13
C ILE A 29 11.28 7.38 -4.59
N VAL A 30 10.42 8.38 -4.79
CA VAL A 30 10.01 8.83 -6.13
C VAL A 30 11.20 9.40 -6.91
N GLU A 31 12.11 10.15 -6.28
CA GLU A 31 13.34 10.65 -6.90
C GLU A 31 14.25 9.51 -7.38
N ARG A 32 14.43 8.46 -6.57
CA ARG A 32 15.19 7.27 -6.97
C ARG A 32 14.55 6.57 -8.17
N LEU A 33 13.23 6.43 -8.20
CA LEU A 33 12.53 5.86 -9.35
C LEU A 33 12.68 6.74 -10.60
N ILE A 34 12.65 8.07 -10.46
CA ILE A 34 12.85 8.97 -11.59
C ILE A 34 14.25 8.81 -12.20
N ALA A 35 15.26 8.60 -11.36
CA ALA A 35 16.64 8.39 -11.80
C ALA A 35 16.84 7.01 -12.46
N ASP A 36 16.33 5.94 -11.84
CA ASP A 36 16.82 4.58 -12.10
C ASP A 36 15.75 3.59 -12.59
N LEU A 37 14.46 3.94 -12.57
CA LEU A 37 13.39 3.01 -12.97
C LEU A 37 13.42 2.73 -14.49
N SER A 38 13.67 1.48 -14.83
CA SER A 38 13.39 0.91 -16.16
C SER A 38 12.02 0.23 -16.13
N VAL A 39 11.17 0.52 -17.11
CA VAL A 39 9.82 -0.05 -17.22
C VAL A 39 9.82 -1.09 -18.35
N ASP A 40 9.38 -2.32 -18.04
CA ASP A 40 9.31 -3.40 -19.02
C ASP A 40 8.00 -3.34 -19.83
N SER A 41 6.89 -2.96 -19.19
CA SER A 41 5.57 -2.82 -19.82
C SER A 41 4.71 -1.77 -19.12
N GLY A 42 3.73 -1.22 -19.85
CA GLY A 42 2.77 -0.26 -19.33
C GLY A 42 3.35 1.15 -19.11
N THR A 43 2.61 1.95 -18.35
CA THR A 43 2.93 3.34 -18.02
C THR A 43 3.02 3.49 -16.49
N VAL A 44 4.09 4.11 -16.00
CA VAL A 44 4.26 4.47 -14.59
C VAL A 44 4.25 5.98 -14.44
N GLN A 45 3.30 6.48 -13.66
CA GLN A 45 3.25 7.86 -13.22
C GLN A 45 3.97 8.02 -11.88
N LEU A 46 5.01 8.83 -11.85
CA LEU A 46 5.81 9.13 -10.67
C LEU A 46 5.48 10.55 -10.22
N LEU A 47 4.75 10.68 -9.10
CA LEU A 47 4.21 11.96 -8.63
C LEU A 47 4.82 12.36 -7.29
N ILE A 48 5.40 13.56 -7.26
CA ILE A 48 5.70 14.30 -6.02
C ILE A 48 4.58 15.34 -5.85
N ALA A 49 3.72 15.16 -4.86
CA ALA A 49 2.48 15.93 -4.74
C ALA A 49 2.71 17.37 -4.23
N ASN A 50 3.07 17.53 -2.95
CA ASN A 50 3.12 18.82 -2.26
C ASN A 50 4.57 19.36 -2.12
N GLU A 51 5.14 19.81 -3.24
CA GLU A 51 6.49 20.39 -3.28
C GLU A 51 6.70 21.59 -2.32
N PRO A 52 5.74 22.53 -2.15
CA PRO A 52 5.90 23.60 -1.17
C PRO A 52 6.03 23.10 0.27
N ALA A 53 5.19 22.14 0.69
CA ALA A 53 5.28 21.56 2.02
C ALA A 53 6.60 20.80 2.22
N LEU A 54 7.03 20.02 1.22
CA LEU A 54 8.33 19.31 1.23
C LEU A 54 9.50 20.29 1.39
N ALA A 55 9.51 21.37 0.61
CA ALA A 55 10.55 22.39 0.69
C ALA A 55 10.56 23.11 2.05
N ALA A 56 9.40 23.24 2.70
CA ALA A 56 9.27 23.81 4.04
C ALA A 56 9.59 22.80 5.16
N GLY A 57 9.56 21.49 4.89
CA GLY A 57 9.66 20.43 5.89
C GLY A 57 8.48 20.43 6.88
N THR A 58 7.32 20.92 6.46
CA THR A 58 6.08 20.97 7.25
C THR A 58 5.05 20.03 6.66
N ARG A 59 4.12 19.53 7.48
CA ARG A 59 3.06 18.61 7.03
C ARG A 59 2.29 19.15 5.83
N TYR A 60 1.89 20.41 5.90
CA TYR A 60 1.23 21.18 4.85
C TYR A 60 1.62 22.66 4.97
N THR A 61 1.17 23.49 4.03
CA THR A 61 1.40 24.94 4.01
C THR A 61 0.16 25.74 4.44
N GLU A 62 -1.03 25.37 3.98
CA GLU A 62 -2.28 26.06 4.34
C GLU A 62 -3.29 25.09 4.97
N THR A 63 -3.56 23.95 4.33
CA THR A 63 -4.42 22.89 4.90
C THR A 63 -3.90 21.49 4.59
N ASP A 64 -4.31 20.47 5.35
CA ASP A 64 -3.86 19.10 5.15
C ASP A 64 -4.39 18.54 3.80
N LEU A 65 -3.48 18.26 2.86
CA LEU A 65 -3.82 17.71 1.55
C LEU A 65 -4.62 16.41 1.65
N ASN A 66 -4.31 15.53 2.60
CA ASN A 66 -5.03 14.28 2.82
C ASN A 66 -6.34 14.45 3.62
N ARG A 67 -6.79 15.70 3.75
CA ARG A 67 -8.14 16.09 4.20
C ARG A 67 -8.89 16.90 3.14
N ALA A 68 -8.21 17.26 2.05
CA ALA A 68 -8.73 18.17 1.04
C ALA A 68 -9.28 17.45 -0.20
N PHE A 69 -9.15 16.12 -0.35
CA PHE A 69 -9.68 15.41 -1.52
C PHE A 69 -11.23 15.43 -1.53
N PRO A 70 -11.88 15.60 -2.70
CA PRO A 70 -11.32 15.61 -4.06
C PRO A 70 -10.77 16.98 -4.52
N GLY A 71 -10.72 17.95 -3.62
CA GLY A 71 -10.24 19.31 -3.85
C GLY A 71 -11.34 20.29 -4.22
N ASP A 72 -10.94 21.55 -4.31
CA ASP A 72 -11.75 22.66 -4.82
C ASP A 72 -10.84 23.54 -5.69
N PRO A 73 -11.03 23.57 -7.03
CA PRO A 73 -10.19 24.34 -7.93
C PRO A 73 -10.36 25.86 -7.79
N ASP A 74 -11.43 26.32 -7.14
CA ASP A 74 -11.74 27.73 -6.91
C ASP A 74 -11.37 28.18 -5.48
N SER A 75 -10.78 27.30 -4.67
CA SER A 75 -10.35 27.61 -3.31
C SER A 75 -9.16 28.58 -3.29
N ASP A 76 -9.11 29.42 -2.26
CA ASP A 76 -7.93 30.21 -1.94
C ASP A 76 -6.81 29.34 -1.33
N ASP A 77 -7.16 28.18 -0.74
CA ASP A 77 -6.20 27.26 -0.12
C ASP A 77 -5.44 26.44 -1.18
N TYR A 78 -4.11 26.49 -1.13
CA TYR A 78 -3.20 25.81 -2.04
C TYR A 78 -3.46 24.30 -2.12
N GLU A 79 -3.57 23.62 -0.97
CA GLU A 79 -3.77 22.17 -0.94
C GLU A 79 -5.14 21.73 -1.48
N ALA A 80 -6.17 22.57 -1.36
CA ALA A 80 -7.49 22.28 -1.95
C ALA A 80 -7.43 22.31 -3.48
N VAL A 81 -6.74 23.29 -4.06
CA VAL A 81 -6.50 23.34 -5.53
C VAL A 81 -5.58 22.21 -5.96
N LEU A 82 -4.55 21.90 -5.16
CA LEU A 82 -3.62 20.80 -5.41
C LEU A 82 -4.35 19.45 -5.44
N ALA A 83 -5.27 19.17 -4.51
CA ALA A 83 -6.05 17.95 -4.49
C ALA A 83 -6.81 17.73 -5.81
N THR A 84 -7.45 18.77 -6.35
CA THR A 84 -8.12 18.67 -7.68
C THR A 84 -7.13 18.32 -8.78
N ARG A 85 -5.93 18.91 -8.78
CA ARG A 85 -4.89 18.61 -9.77
C ARG A 85 -4.36 17.20 -9.65
N VAL A 86 -4.17 16.69 -8.43
CA VAL A 86 -3.76 15.30 -8.16
C VAL A 86 -4.81 14.33 -8.69
N MET A 87 -6.10 14.57 -8.39
CA MET A 87 -7.20 13.76 -8.92
C MET A 87 -7.21 13.72 -10.45
N GLN A 88 -7.03 14.86 -11.11
CA GLN A 88 -7.02 14.95 -12.57
C GLN A 88 -5.85 14.19 -13.22
N VAL A 89 -4.64 14.25 -12.65
CA VAL A 89 -3.48 13.58 -13.27
C VAL A 89 -3.48 12.07 -13.07
N LEU A 90 -4.10 11.60 -11.98
CA LEU A 90 -4.22 10.18 -11.65
C LEU A 90 -5.52 9.55 -12.16
N GLU A 91 -6.43 10.35 -12.72
CA GLU A 91 -7.68 9.87 -13.30
C GLU A 91 -7.40 8.78 -14.36
N GLY A 92 -8.09 7.63 -14.22
CA GLY A 92 -7.93 6.49 -15.12
C GLY A 92 -6.65 5.67 -14.90
N ALA A 93 -5.98 5.81 -13.75
CA ALA A 93 -4.97 4.84 -13.33
C ALA A 93 -5.64 3.49 -12.97
N ASP A 94 -5.03 2.40 -13.41
CA ASP A 94 -5.45 1.03 -13.09
C ASP A 94 -5.15 0.69 -11.61
N ALA A 95 -4.08 1.27 -11.06
CA ALA A 95 -3.74 1.19 -9.64
C ALA A 95 -2.84 2.35 -9.18
N VAL A 96 -2.98 2.75 -7.92
CA VAL A 96 -2.20 3.84 -7.30
C VAL A 96 -1.62 3.37 -5.97
N LEU A 97 -0.32 3.61 -5.76
CA LEU A 97 0.35 3.40 -4.48
C LEU A 97 0.78 4.75 -3.90
N ALA A 98 0.21 5.11 -2.75
CA ALA A 98 0.50 6.33 -2.02
C ALA A 98 1.42 6.05 -0.84
N ILE A 99 2.51 6.80 -0.71
CA ILE A 99 3.52 6.56 0.32
C ILE A 99 3.34 7.58 1.44
N HIS A 100 3.04 7.06 2.63
CA HIS A 100 3.04 7.79 3.89
C HIS A 100 4.10 7.23 4.84
N THR A 101 4.48 8.05 5.80
CA THR A 101 5.22 7.63 6.99
C THR A 101 4.61 8.27 8.20
N SER A 102 4.75 7.65 9.36
CA SER A 102 4.16 8.18 10.58
C SER A 102 5.18 8.29 11.69
N ARG A 103 4.82 9.05 12.72
CA ARG A 103 5.56 9.10 13.98
C ARG A 103 5.16 7.95 14.92
N SER A 104 4.13 7.19 14.55
CA SER A 104 3.84 5.92 15.19
C SER A 104 4.97 4.92 14.92
N VAL A 105 5.15 4.00 15.85
CA VAL A 105 6.19 2.96 15.75
C VAL A 105 5.67 1.76 14.94
N PRO A 106 6.56 0.89 14.43
CA PRO A 106 6.22 -0.29 13.61
C PRO A 106 5.10 -1.16 14.21
N PRO A 107 4.44 -2.01 13.40
CA PRO A 107 4.83 -2.44 12.05
C PRO A 107 4.31 -1.54 10.92
N PRO A 108 4.98 -1.51 9.74
CA PRO A 108 4.41 -0.97 8.51
C PRO A 108 3.15 -1.75 8.06
N PHE A 109 2.23 -1.06 7.41
CA PHE A 109 0.97 -1.65 6.95
C PHE A 109 0.41 -0.92 5.73
N ALA A 110 -0.54 -1.56 5.04
CA ALA A 110 -1.26 -0.99 3.92
C ALA A 110 -2.66 -0.52 4.35
N ILE A 111 -3.22 0.44 3.63
CA ILE A 111 -4.53 1.04 3.89
C ILE A 111 -5.32 1.08 2.58
N PHE A 112 -6.59 0.73 2.63
CA PHE A 112 -7.54 0.95 1.55
C PHE A 112 -8.88 1.45 2.10
N SER A 113 -9.67 2.11 1.26
CA SER A 113 -11.04 2.52 1.59
C SER A 113 -12.11 1.82 0.73
N GLU A 114 -11.73 1.17 -0.37
CA GLU A 114 -12.60 0.32 -1.18
C GLU A 114 -11.83 -0.92 -1.65
N LEU A 115 -12.36 -2.12 -1.42
CA LEU A 115 -11.69 -3.37 -1.79
C LEU A 115 -12.04 -3.81 -3.23
N THR A 116 -11.44 -3.13 -4.21
CA THR A 116 -11.50 -3.54 -5.62
C THR A 116 -10.51 -4.67 -5.92
N GLU A 117 -10.60 -5.29 -7.10
CA GLU A 117 -9.64 -6.31 -7.53
C GLU A 117 -8.20 -5.76 -7.63
N PRO A 118 -7.92 -4.58 -8.23
CA PRO A 118 -6.60 -3.96 -8.20
C PRO A 118 -6.08 -3.66 -6.78
N VAL A 119 -6.97 -3.26 -5.86
CA VAL A 119 -6.61 -3.04 -4.45
C VAL A 119 -6.20 -4.35 -3.80
N ARG A 120 -7.02 -5.41 -3.92
CA ARG A 120 -6.70 -6.76 -3.40
C ARG A 120 -5.37 -7.26 -3.93
N ARG A 121 -5.16 -7.12 -5.25
CA ARG A 121 -3.90 -7.48 -5.92
C ARG A 121 -2.71 -6.70 -5.34
N THR A 122 -2.87 -5.40 -5.12
CA THR A 122 -1.83 -4.56 -4.52
C THR A 122 -1.52 -4.98 -3.09
N VAL A 123 -2.49 -4.95 -2.18
CA VAL A 123 -2.24 -5.18 -0.75
C VAL A 123 -1.70 -6.58 -0.45
N THR A 124 -2.12 -7.59 -1.21
CA THR A 124 -1.62 -8.97 -1.03
C THR A 124 -0.21 -9.18 -1.59
N ALA A 125 0.23 -8.32 -2.52
CA ALA A 125 1.60 -8.32 -3.04
C ALA A 125 2.60 -7.58 -2.16
N LEU A 126 2.14 -6.62 -1.35
CA LEU A 126 3.03 -5.83 -0.50
C LEU A 126 3.67 -6.69 0.60
N PRO A 127 4.90 -6.38 1.04
CA PRO A 127 5.61 -7.10 2.10
C PRO A 127 5.08 -6.81 3.52
N SER A 128 3.95 -6.13 3.68
CA SER A 128 3.31 -5.88 4.99
C SER A 128 2.54 -7.11 5.48
N GLU A 129 2.41 -7.25 6.80
CA GLU A 129 1.58 -8.30 7.41
C GLU A 129 0.11 -7.87 7.51
N TYR A 130 -0.09 -6.60 7.86
CA TYR A 130 -1.38 -6.01 8.15
C TYR A 130 -1.88 -5.15 6.98
N VAL A 131 -3.20 -5.19 6.78
CA VAL A 131 -3.93 -4.28 5.90
C VAL A 131 -5.12 -3.71 6.65
N MET A 132 -5.28 -2.39 6.59
CA MET A 132 -6.35 -1.65 7.25
C MET A 132 -7.44 -1.27 6.26
N ASP A 133 -8.68 -1.64 6.56
CA ASP A 133 -9.88 -1.09 5.95
C ASP A 133 -10.25 0.23 6.65
N ALA A 134 -10.13 1.34 5.92
CA ALA A 134 -10.43 2.70 6.37
C ALA A 134 -11.79 3.22 5.89
N SER A 135 -12.61 2.38 5.22
CA SER A 135 -13.89 2.76 4.62
C SER A 135 -14.88 3.43 5.60
N GLY A 136 -14.77 3.11 6.89
CA GLY A 136 -15.61 3.67 7.95
C GLY A 136 -15.09 4.96 8.58
N LEU A 137 -13.85 5.39 8.30
CA LEU A 137 -13.20 6.48 9.02
C LEU A 137 -13.27 7.82 8.32
N ARG A 138 -12.95 7.88 7.03
CA ARG A 138 -12.73 9.14 6.31
C ARG A 138 -13.22 9.04 4.88
N SER A 139 -13.72 10.16 4.36
CA SER A 139 -14.22 10.29 2.99
C SER A 139 -13.54 11.42 2.22
N THR A 140 -12.41 11.92 2.71
CA THR A 140 -11.65 13.03 2.09
C THR A 140 -10.14 12.75 1.98
N THR A 141 -9.74 11.49 2.14
CA THR A 141 -8.38 11.05 1.85
C THR A 141 -8.25 10.67 0.37
N MET A 142 -7.02 10.59 -0.13
CA MET A 142 -6.80 10.18 -1.52
C MET A 142 -7.35 8.78 -1.79
N ASP A 143 -7.12 7.84 -0.87
CA ASP A 143 -7.57 6.45 -1.01
C ASP A 143 -9.09 6.27 -0.90
N SER A 144 -9.80 7.22 -0.25
CA SER A 144 -11.26 7.23 -0.23
C SER A 144 -11.89 7.87 -1.46
N MET A 145 -11.17 8.74 -2.17
CA MET A 145 -11.70 9.53 -3.29
C MET A 145 -11.25 9.04 -4.66
N LEU A 146 -10.08 8.40 -4.76
CA LEU A 146 -9.52 7.88 -6.00
C LEU A 146 -9.59 6.34 -6.00
N PRO A 147 -10.36 5.72 -6.92
CA PRO A 147 -10.44 4.27 -7.01
C PRO A 147 -9.07 3.62 -7.19
N ASN A 148 -8.95 2.35 -6.79
CA ASN A 148 -7.75 1.55 -6.94
C ASN A 148 -6.50 2.10 -6.24
N THR A 149 -6.70 2.95 -5.22
CA THR A 149 -5.62 3.53 -4.43
C THR A 149 -5.37 2.73 -3.16
N VAL A 150 -4.10 2.41 -2.93
CA VAL A 150 -3.60 1.86 -1.67
C VAL A 150 -2.59 2.84 -1.09
N SER A 151 -2.79 3.20 0.17
CA SER A 151 -1.81 3.95 0.94
C SER A 151 -0.95 2.99 1.76
N ILE A 152 0.34 3.27 1.91
CA ILE A 152 1.22 2.54 2.83
C ILE A 152 1.71 3.46 3.93
N GLU A 153 1.76 2.94 5.14
CA GLU A 153 2.48 3.52 6.25
C GLU A 153 3.84 2.84 6.33
N ALA A 154 4.83 3.40 5.63
CA ALA A 154 6.11 2.73 5.37
C ALA A 154 7.02 2.62 6.61
N GLY A 155 6.65 3.28 7.72
CA GLY A 155 7.35 3.23 8.99
C GLY A 155 7.64 4.61 9.55
N LYS A 156 8.66 4.70 10.41
CA LYS A 156 8.99 5.93 11.13
C LYS A 156 9.47 7.04 10.19
N GLN A 157 8.79 8.18 10.24
CA GLN A 157 9.13 9.39 9.52
C GLN A 157 10.61 9.78 9.69
N GLY A 158 11.27 10.12 8.57
CA GLY A 158 12.67 10.51 8.51
C GLY A 158 13.69 9.38 8.72
N SER A 159 13.26 8.12 8.84
CA SER A 159 14.17 6.98 8.97
C SER A 159 14.58 6.39 7.63
N GLU A 160 15.81 5.87 7.55
CA GLU A 160 16.28 5.11 6.38
C GLU A 160 15.43 3.85 6.15
N GLY A 161 15.01 3.17 7.23
CA GLY A 161 14.17 1.99 7.14
C GLY A 161 12.81 2.24 6.46
N ALA A 162 12.22 3.42 6.63
CA ALA A 162 10.99 3.78 5.91
C ALA A 162 11.22 3.94 4.39
N VAL A 163 12.39 4.45 3.99
CA VAL A 163 12.78 4.54 2.57
C VAL A 163 13.02 3.15 1.98
N GLU A 164 13.71 2.29 2.70
CA GLU A 164 13.99 0.90 2.29
C GLU A 164 12.71 0.09 2.12
N PHE A 165 11.86 0.06 3.15
CA PHE A 165 10.58 -0.65 3.08
C PHE A 165 9.64 -0.07 2.01
N GLY A 166 9.59 1.26 1.88
CA GLY A 166 8.80 1.90 0.83
C GLY A 166 9.26 1.53 -0.58
N LEU A 167 10.57 1.41 -0.83
CA LEU A 167 11.10 0.89 -2.10
C LEU A 167 10.70 -0.56 -2.34
N GLU A 168 10.77 -1.42 -1.32
CA GLU A 168 10.32 -2.81 -1.44
C GLU A 168 8.84 -2.89 -1.82
N CYS A 169 7.99 -2.09 -1.18
CA CYS A 169 6.57 -1.95 -1.51
C CYS A 169 6.36 -1.48 -2.95
N VAL A 170 7.07 -0.44 -3.41
CA VAL A 170 6.96 0.03 -4.78
C VAL A 170 7.34 -1.07 -5.78
N HIS A 171 8.46 -1.74 -5.59
CA HIS A 171 8.87 -2.80 -6.50
C HIS A 171 7.90 -3.99 -6.48
N ALA A 172 7.33 -4.33 -5.32
CA ALA A 172 6.28 -5.35 -5.22
C ALA A 172 5.01 -4.94 -5.98
N PHE A 173 4.57 -3.70 -5.81
CA PHE A 173 3.43 -3.12 -6.53
C PHE A 173 3.63 -3.12 -8.05
N LEU A 174 4.78 -2.65 -8.53
CA LEU A 174 5.07 -2.61 -9.97
C LEU A 174 5.11 -4.02 -10.59
N ARG A 175 5.67 -5.02 -9.89
CA ARG A 175 5.62 -6.43 -10.33
C ARG A 175 4.21 -6.99 -10.33
N ALA A 176 3.46 -6.72 -9.26
CA ALA A 176 2.08 -7.18 -9.15
C ALA A 176 1.26 -6.71 -10.35
N HIS A 177 1.45 -5.48 -10.81
CA HIS A 177 0.75 -4.95 -11.97
C HIS A 177 1.48 -5.16 -13.31
N GLY A 178 2.45 -6.08 -13.37
CA GLY A 178 3.10 -6.47 -14.63
C GLY A 178 3.90 -5.37 -15.31
N VAL A 179 4.34 -4.36 -14.56
CA VAL A 179 5.18 -3.26 -15.04
C VAL A 179 6.66 -3.63 -15.00
N LEU A 180 7.07 -4.39 -13.98
CA LEU A 180 8.41 -4.95 -13.83
C LEU A 180 8.35 -6.48 -14.00
N HIS A 181 9.27 -7.04 -14.80
CA HIS A 181 9.38 -8.48 -15.11
C HIS A 181 10.71 -9.07 -14.65
N ASP A 182 11.40 -8.41 -13.73
CA ASP A 182 12.69 -8.86 -13.19
C ASP A 182 12.58 -10.14 -12.34
N ARG A 183 11.40 -10.40 -11.79
CA ARG A 183 10.99 -11.66 -11.14
C ARG A 183 9.46 -11.73 -11.01
N GLU A 184 8.95 -12.92 -10.75
CA GLU A 184 7.52 -13.14 -10.49
C GLU A 184 7.03 -12.39 -9.23
N PRO A 185 5.81 -11.83 -9.25
CA PRO A 185 5.19 -11.26 -8.07
C PRO A 185 4.85 -12.36 -7.05
N THR A 186 4.92 -12.01 -5.77
CA THR A 186 4.49 -12.89 -4.67
C THR A 186 3.24 -12.31 -4.06
N PHE A 187 2.21 -13.14 -3.88
CA PHE A 187 0.98 -12.74 -3.19
C PHE A 187 0.80 -13.60 -1.94
N THR A 188 0.48 -12.94 -0.82
CA THR A 188 0.33 -13.60 0.49
C THR A 188 -0.95 -13.14 1.18
N PRO A 189 -1.62 -14.03 1.94
CA PRO A 189 -2.75 -13.63 2.77
C PRO A 189 -2.33 -12.56 3.78
N LYS A 190 -3.21 -11.59 4.06
CA LYS A 190 -2.96 -10.48 4.99
C LYS A 190 -3.92 -10.50 6.17
N GLN A 191 -3.44 -10.10 7.34
CA GLN A 191 -4.32 -9.84 8.47
C GLN A 191 -5.12 -8.57 8.18
N LEU A 192 -6.45 -8.69 8.09
CA LEU A 192 -7.34 -7.55 7.85
C LEU A 192 -7.71 -6.92 9.18
N ILE A 193 -7.57 -5.60 9.29
CA ILE A 193 -8.04 -4.81 10.43
C ILE A 193 -9.06 -3.82 9.91
N LYS A 194 -10.21 -3.76 10.55
CA LYS A 194 -11.22 -2.73 10.30
C LYS A 194 -11.06 -1.61 11.31
N ALA A 195 -10.75 -0.41 10.84
CA ALA A 195 -10.62 0.74 11.71
C ALA A 195 -12.00 1.32 12.05
N SER A 196 -12.21 1.74 13.29
CA SER A 196 -13.53 2.10 13.83
C SER A 196 -13.64 3.59 14.18
N GLU A 197 -12.75 4.11 15.03
CA GLU A 197 -12.81 5.51 15.48
C GLU A 197 -11.44 6.10 15.83
N GLU A 198 -11.35 7.43 15.85
CA GLU A 198 -10.19 8.14 16.39
C GLU A 198 -10.29 8.22 17.91
N VAL A 199 -9.14 8.11 18.57
CA VAL A 199 -9.02 8.24 20.03
C VAL A 199 -8.54 9.66 20.35
N PRO A 200 -9.40 10.55 20.88
CA PRO A 200 -9.06 11.95 21.12
C PRO A 200 -7.95 12.13 22.13
N LYS A 201 -7.14 13.18 21.96
CA LYS A 201 -6.08 13.58 22.89
C LYS A 201 -6.28 15.04 23.30
N GLY A 202 -6.05 15.32 24.57
CA GLY A 202 -6.11 16.65 25.16
C GLY A 202 -4.76 17.35 25.17
N GLY A 203 -4.65 18.41 25.96
CA GLY A 203 -3.42 19.20 26.09
C GLY A 203 -2.38 18.66 27.09
N GLY A 204 -2.66 17.53 27.75
CA GLY A 204 -1.82 16.96 28.81
C GLY A 204 -0.64 16.13 28.32
N GLU A 205 0.15 15.59 29.26
CA GLU A 205 1.27 14.69 28.93
C GLU A 205 0.75 13.30 28.46
N PRO A 206 0.94 12.92 27.19
CA PRO A 206 0.34 11.72 26.63
C PRO A 206 1.08 10.45 27.04
N ARG A 207 0.32 9.38 27.29
CA ARG A 207 0.83 8.04 27.58
C ARG A 207 0.08 6.97 26.81
N LEU A 208 0.82 6.02 26.24
CA LEU A 208 0.28 4.82 25.62
C LEU A 208 0.69 3.57 26.40
N TYR A 209 -0.25 2.61 26.50
CA TYR A 209 -0.03 1.36 27.24
C TYR A 209 0.06 0.12 26.35
N TYR A 210 -0.29 0.24 25.07
CA TYR A 210 -0.34 -0.85 24.10
C TYR A 210 0.33 -0.45 22.79
N ARG A 211 0.95 -1.42 22.12
CA ARG A 211 1.58 -1.22 20.80
C ARG A 211 0.55 -1.37 19.68
N ASN A 212 0.86 -0.80 18.51
CA ASN A 212 0.04 -0.98 17.32
C ASN A 212 -0.21 -2.46 17.03
N PHE A 213 -1.47 -2.79 16.73
CA PHE A 213 -1.98 -4.15 16.48
C PHE A 213 -1.88 -5.12 17.69
N GLU A 214 -1.58 -4.63 18.89
CA GLU A 214 -1.66 -5.40 20.14
C GLU A 214 -3.09 -5.36 20.68
N GLU A 215 -3.71 -6.51 20.90
CA GLU A 215 -5.06 -6.60 21.46
C GLU A 215 -5.10 -6.04 22.89
N ILE A 216 -6.06 -5.16 23.13
CA ILE A 216 -6.28 -4.49 24.41
C ILE A 216 -7.34 -5.27 25.20
N PRO A 217 -7.03 -5.78 26.41
CA PRO A 217 -8.01 -6.45 27.25
C PRO A 217 -9.18 -5.54 27.61
N GLU A 218 -10.39 -6.10 27.67
CA GLU A 218 -11.58 -5.38 28.14
C GLU A 218 -11.33 -4.74 29.52
N GLY A 219 -11.67 -3.46 29.65
CA GLY A 219 -11.49 -2.64 30.85
C GLY A 219 -10.09 -2.07 31.06
N ALA A 220 -9.11 -2.45 30.23
CA ALA A 220 -7.76 -1.87 30.28
C ALA A 220 -7.73 -0.43 29.74
N VAL A 221 -6.75 0.35 30.20
CA VAL A 221 -6.51 1.71 29.71
C VAL A 221 -5.62 1.62 28.49
N PHE A 222 -6.10 2.05 27.33
CA PHE A 222 -5.30 2.15 26.11
C PHE A 222 -4.32 3.32 26.19
N ALA A 223 -4.86 4.51 26.46
CA ALA A 223 -4.16 5.78 26.38
C ALA A 223 -4.73 6.75 27.42
N GLU A 224 -3.88 7.64 27.93
CA GLU A 224 -4.32 8.73 28.81
C GLU A 224 -3.43 9.95 28.66
N ASP A 225 -3.99 11.11 29.01
CA ASP A 225 -3.26 12.33 29.33
C ASP A 225 -3.88 12.93 30.59
N ASP A 226 -3.54 14.17 30.92
CA ASP A 226 -4.06 14.86 32.11
C ASP A 226 -5.57 15.20 32.02
N GLU A 227 -6.18 15.12 30.84
CA GLU A 227 -7.58 15.47 30.55
C GLU A 227 -8.45 14.23 30.23
N TYR A 228 -7.90 13.25 29.52
CA TYR A 228 -8.59 12.07 29.02
C TYR A 228 -7.96 10.77 29.54
N THR A 229 -8.82 9.78 29.81
CA THR A 229 -8.40 8.39 30.04
C THR A 229 -9.29 7.48 29.20
N HIS A 230 -8.69 6.82 28.21
CA HIS A 230 -9.39 5.95 27.28
C HIS A 230 -9.30 4.50 27.74
N ARG A 231 -10.43 3.97 28.19
CA ARG A 231 -10.60 2.55 28.51
C ARG A 231 -11.33 1.86 27.39
N VAL A 232 -10.90 0.64 27.08
CA VAL A 232 -11.58 -0.21 26.12
C VAL A 232 -12.75 -0.91 26.80
N GLU A 233 -13.94 -0.83 26.19
CA GLU A 233 -15.19 -1.40 26.75
C GLU A 233 -15.58 -2.76 26.16
N SER A 234 -14.83 -3.25 25.16
CA SER A 234 -15.11 -4.51 24.46
C SER A 234 -13.83 -5.28 24.13
N GLU A 235 -13.92 -6.61 24.05
CA GLU A 235 -12.81 -7.44 23.57
C GLU A 235 -12.50 -7.18 22.07
N GLY A 236 -11.30 -7.55 21.63
CA GLY A 236 -10.90 -7.49 20.21
C GLY A 236 -10.39 -6.14 19.70
N ILE A 237 -10.38 -5.09 20.53
CA ILE A 237 -9.87 -3.78 20.15
C ILE A 237 -8.34 -3.79 20.05
N VAL A 238 -7.82 -3.26 18.95
CA VAL A 238 -6.39 -3.00 18.74
C VAL A 238 -6.17 -1.51 18.44
N PRO A 239 -5.03 -0.94 18.85
CA PRO A 239 -4.67 0.40 18.47
C PRO A 239 -3.96 0.40 17.11
N ILE A 240 -4.20 1.43 16.31
CA ILE A 240 -3.58 1.63 15.00
C ILE A 240 -3.07 3.06 14.92
N LEU A 241 -1.90 3.26 14.30
CA LEU A 241 -1.22 4.57 14.27
C LEU A 241 -1.06 5.22 15.65
N ALA A 242 -0.99 4.44 16.72
CA ALA A 242 -0.85 4.97 18.05
C ALA A 242 0.51 5.65 18.23
N SER A 243 0.48 6.90 18.68
CA SER A 243 1.68 7.68 19.00
C SER A 243 1.40 8.75 20.05
N GLU A 244 2.23 8.79 21.10
CA GLU A 244 2.15 9.82 22.16
C GLU A 244 2.34 11.23 21.58
N HIS A 245 3.30 11.39 20.67
CA HIS A 245 3.69 12.71 20.11
C HIS A 245 3.55 12.78 18.58
N GLY A 246 2.78 11.85 17.99
CA GLY A 246 2.67 11.73 16.54
C GLY A 246 1.65 12.66 15.90
N TYR A 247 0.57 12.92 16.63
CA TYR A 247 -0.56 13.75 16.19
C TYR A 247 -0.86 14.77 17.28
N GLU A 248 -1.48 15.90 16.95
CA GLU A 248 -1.80 16.92 17.96
C GLU A 248 -3.03 16.50 18.78
N ASP A 249 -4.12 16.14 18.10
CA ASP A 249 -5.44 15.98 18.75
C ASP A 249 -5.89 14.53 18.95
N ILE A 250 -5.07 13.54 18.57
CA ILE A 250 -5.40 12.12 18.73
C ILE A 250 -4.23 11.31 19.27
N PHE A 251 -4.55 10.23 19.97
CA PHE A 251 -3.58 9.18 20.33
C PHE A 251 -3.34 8.22 19.17
N GLY A 252 -4.35 7.98 18.35
CA GLY A 252 -4.36 7.02 17.25
C GLY A 252 -5.80 6.64 16.88
N LEU A 253 -5.96 5.45 16.32
CA LEU A 253 -7.24 4.86 15.95
C LEU A 253 -7.49 3.59 16.76
N TYR A 254 -8.75 3.31 17.03
CA TYR A 254 -9.19 1.95 17.34
C TYR A 254 -9.53 1.18 16.06
N GLY A 255 -9.36 -0.14 16.13
CA GLY A 255 -9.88 -1.07 15.15
C GLY A 255 -9.98 -2.49 15.71
N GLU A 256 -10.40 -3.41 14.87
CA GLU A 256 -10.62 -4.82 15.20
C GLU A 256 -10.11 -5.72 14.07
N PHE A 257 -9.61 -6.91 14.40
CA PHE A 257 -9.27 -7.91 13.38
C PHE A 257 -10.54 -8.42 12.68
N ASP A 258 -10.58 -8.29 11.35
CA ASP A 258 -11.71 -8.68 10.50
C ASP A 258 -11.34 -9.85 9.57
N GLY A 259 -10.56 -10.79 10.12
CA GLY A 259 -10.17 -12.03 9.43
C GLY A 259 -8.93 -11.88 8.53
N ILE A 260 -8.88 -12.71 7.50
CA ILE A 260 -7.74 -12.82 6.58
C ILE A 260 -8.17 -12.40 5.18
N LEU A 261 -7.42 -11.49 4.58
CA LEU A 261 -7.58 -11.09 3.19
C LEU A 261 -6.75 -12.00 2.29
N GLU A 262 -7.43 -12.88 1.56
CA GLU A 262 -6.79 -13.80 0.61
C GLU A 262 -6.36 -13.12 -0.70
N PRO A 263 -5.28 -13.61 -1.35
CA PRO A 263 -4.90 -13.22 -2.72
C PRO A 263 -6.02 -13.39 -3.76
N PRO A 264 -5.94 -12.70 -4.92
CA PRO A 264 -6.82 -12.98 -6.06
C PRO A 264 -6.70 -14.45 -6.52
N GLU A 265 -7.78 -15.04 -7.03
CA GLU A 265 -7.80 -16.45 -7.48
C GLU A 265 -6.77 -16.72 -8.59
N ASP A 266 -6.61 -15.80 -9.53
CA ASP A 266 -5.65 -15.93 -10.63
C ASP A 266 -4.18 -15.88 -10.15
N ALA A 267 -3.92 -15.28 -8.99
CA ALA A 267 -2.59 -15.26 -8.38
C ALA A 267 -2.23 -16.61 -7.70
N ALA A 268 -3.22 -17.44 -7.38
CA ALA A 268 -2.99 -18.78 -6.81
C ALA A 268 -2.56 -19.80 -7.88
N ASN A 269 -2.88 -19.55 -9.15
CA ASN A 269 -2.51 -20.45 -10.25
C ASN A 269 -1.03 -20.31 -10.67
N ASP A 270 -0.44 -19.12 -10.61
CA ASP A 270 0.99 -18.91 -10.89
C ASP A 270 1.90 -19.61 -9.85
N ALA A 271 1.41 -19.83 -8.62
CA ALA A 271 2.16 -20.50 -7.56
C ALA A 271 2.14 -22.04 -7.65
N THR A 272 1.25 -22.64 -8.46
CA THR A 272 1.03 -24.10 -8.48
C THR A 272 1.60 -24.81 -9.71
N GLU A 273 2.08 -24.09 -10.73
CA GLU A 273 2.80 -24.71 -11.87
C GLU A 273 4.24 -25.13 -11.51
N ASP A 274 4.81 -24.67 -10.40
CA ASP A 274 6.22 -24.89 -10.03
C ASP A 274 6.47 -26.12 -9.13
N ALA A 275 5.48 -27.01 -9.00
CA ALA A 275 5.60 -28.27 -8.26
C ALA A 275 5.41 -29.50 -9.16
N SER A 276 6.22 -29.62 -10.21
CA SER A 276 6.44 -30.90 -10.91
C SER A 276 7.91 -31.33 -10.82
N PRO A 277 8.24 -32.42 -10.11
CA PRO A 277 9.60 -32.91 -10.07
C PRO A 277 9.90 -33.68 -11.36
N ASN A 278 10.67 -33.06 -12.26
CA ASN A 278 11.36 -33.80 -13.31
C ASN A 278 12.49 -34.62 -12.68
N GLY A 279 12.27 -35.93 -12.57
CA GLY A 279 13.29 -36.93 -12.28
C GLY A 279 13.59 -37.79 -13.51
N GLU A 280 14.81 -37.63 -14.02
CA GLU A 280 15.67 -38.50 -14.85
C GLU A 280 15.43 -40.03 -14.71
N GLU A 281 15.81 -40.97 -15.58
CA GLU A 281 16.67 -41.09 -16.77
C GLU A 281 16.48 -42.55 -17.29
N GLY A 282 16.92 -42.90 -18.52
CA GLY A 282 17.16 -44.32 -18.84
C GLY A 282 17.31 -44.69 -20.32
N ALA A 283 18.55 -44.61 -20.84
CA ALA A 283 18.95 -45.08 -22.15
C ALA A 283 18.87 -46.62 -22.32
N GLY A 284 18.60 -47.10 -23.54
CA GLY A 284 18.67 -48.53 -23.87
C GLY A 284 18.55 -48.84 -25.37
N THR A 285 19.68 -49.24 -25.95
CA THR A 285 19.96 -49.54 -27.37
C THR A 285 19.20 -50.72 -27.98
N GLY A 286 18.93 -50.70 -29.29
CA GLY A 286 18.66 -51.93 -30.05
C GLY A 286 18.26 -51.76 -31.53
N ARG A 287 19.20 -52.02 -32.46
CA ARG A 287 18.95 -52.19 -33.90
C ARG A 287 18.25 -53.52 -34.21
N ASN A 288 17.35 -53.52 -35.20
CA ASN A 288 17.05 -54.59 -36.19
C ASN A 288 16.11 -53.96 -37.23
N VAL A 289 16.47 -53.63 -38.46
CA VAL A 289 16.90 -54.43 -39.63
C VAL A 289 15.82 -55.39 -40.16
N ASP A 290 15.19 -54.91 -41.25
CA ASP A 290 14.79 -55.61 -42.49
C ASP A 290 13.44 -56.36 -42.59
N ARG A 291 12.81 -56.12 -43.76
CA ARG A 291 11.98 -56.99 -44.61
C ARG A 291 10.44 -56.91 -44.65
N THR A 292 10.02 -56.54 -45.87
CA THR A 292 9.04 -57.17 -46.79
C THR A 292 7.55 -56.86 -46.67
N ASP A 293 7.10 -56.12 -47.69
CA ASP A 293 6.09 -56.49 -48.70
C ASP A 293 4.71 -57.01 -48.29
N ALA A 294 3.73 -56.19 -48.70
CA ALA A 294 2.64 -56.51 -49.64
C ALA A 294 1.26 -56.96 -49.12
N LYS A 295 0.26 -56.38 -49.83
CA LYS A 295 -1.17 -56.78 -50.01
C LYS A 295 -2.10 -56.60 -48.81
N ALA A 296 -3.40 -56.32 -48.94
CA ALA A 296 -4.29 -56.03 -50.07
C ALA A 296 -5.60 -55.43 -49.50
N ASP A 297 -6.32 -54.76 -50.41
CA ASP A 297 -7.77 -54.45 -50.44
C ASP A 297 -8.70 -55.01 -49.34
N GLY A 298 -9.69 -54.18 -48.98
CA GLY A 298 -11.08 -54.65 -49.02
C GLY A 298 -12.04 -54.16 -47.94
N SER A 299 -12.89 -53.21 -48.35
CA SER A 299 -14.21 -52.80 -47.80
C SER A 299 -14.26 -51.91 -46.56
#